data_AF-A0A8E1S0I3-F1
#
_entry.id   AF-A0A8E1S0I3-F1
#
_cell.length_a   1.000
_cell.length_b   1.000
_cell.length_c   1.000
_cell.angle_alpha   90.00
_cell.angle_beta   90.00
_cell.angle_gamma   90.00
#
_symmetry.space_group_name_H-M   'P 1'
#
loop_
_entity.id
_entity.type
_entity.pdbx_description
1 polymer ?
#
loop_
_entity_poly.entity_id
_entity_poly.type
_entity_poly.pdbx_seq_one_letter_code
_entity_poly.pdbx_strand_id
1 'polypeptide(L)' 'MPKIITDLAWFPPAFPAQGRLPTQAALVGANCALQDSDELALRQKLCLAARRRAEPPCCKTLHISLFF' A
#
# COMPACT_ATOMS: atom_id res chain seq x y z
N MET A 1 -26.46 3.21 -3.81
CA MET A 1 -26.43 2.01 -4.68
C MET A 1 -25.21 2.13 -5.59
N PRO A 2 -24.25 1.18 -5.58
CA PRO A 2 -23.11 1.25 -6.49
C PRO A 2 -23.58 0.95 -7.93
N LYS A 3 -23.08 1.74 -8.88
CA LYS A 3 -23.38 1.60 -10.31
C LYS A 3 -22.73 0.32 -10.82
N ILE A 4 -23.55 -0.66 -11.20
CA ILE A 4 -23.08 -1.89 -11.85
C ILE A 4 -22.59 -1.48 -13.24
N ILE A 5 -21.30 -1.66 -13.52
CA ILE A 5 -20.73 -1.38 -14.83
C ILE A 5 -20.92 -2.61 -15.71
N THR A 6 -21.61 -2.44 -16.84
CA THR A 6 -21.97 -3.49 -17.80
C THR A 6 -21.09 -3.50 -19.05
N ASP A 7 -20.08 -2.64 -19.12
CA ASP A 7 -19.23 -2.49 -20.29
C ASP A 7 -18.33 -3.72 -20.49
N LEU A 8 -18.33 -4.27 -21.71
CA LEU A 8 -17.55 -5.46 -22.08
C LEU A 8 -16.05 -5.19 -22.22
N ALA A 9 -15.66 -3.93 -22.46
CA ALA A 9 -14.27 -3.48 -22.51
C ALA A 9 -14.20 -1.96 -22.34
N TRP A 10 -13.07 -1.47 -21.83
CA TRP A 10 -12.72 -0.06 -21.81
C TRP A 10 -11.53 0.23 -22.72
N PHE A 11 -11.57 1.37 -23.41
CA PHE A 11 -10.42 1.87 -24.13
C PHE A 11 -9.28 2.19 -23.15
N PRO A 12 -8.01 1.84 -23.45
CA PRO A 12 -6.91 2.11 -22.55
C PRO A 12 -6.74 3.62 -22.32
N PRO A 13 -6.35 4.05 -21.11
CA PRO A 13 -6.05 5.46 -20.86
C PRO A 13 -4.88 5.90 -21.73
N ALA A 14 -4.93 7.15 -22.20
CA ALA A 14 -3.85 7.76 -22.97
C ALA A 14 -2.51 7.63 -22.22
N PHE A 15 -1.45 7.34 -22.97
CA PHE A 15 -0.13 7.18 -22.38
C PHE A 15 0.51 8.56 -22.07
N PRO A 16 0.99 8.82 -20.84
CA PRO A 16 1.61 10.10 -20.52
C PRO A 16 2.94 10.29 -21.25
N ALA A 17 3.21 11.51 -21.74
CA ALA A 17 4.46 11.83 -22.45
C ALA A 17 5.71 11.60 -21.60
N GLN A 18 5.61 11.86 -20.29
CA GLN A 18 6.66 11.67 -19.29
C GLN A 18 6.82 10.22 -18.80
N GLY A 19 6.00 9.28 -19.30
CA GLY A 19 5.94 7.92 -18.80
C GLY A 19 5.17 7.78 -17.48
N ARG A 20 5.23 6.59 -16.88
CA ARG A 20 4.48 6.24 -15.64
C ARG A 20 5.36 6.01 -14.42
N LEU A 21 6.68 6.06 -14.58
CA LEU A 21 7.60 5.88 -13.47
C LEU A 21 7.58 7.12 -12.56
N PRO A 22 7.61 6.95 -11.23
CA PRO A 22 7.57 8.08 -10.32
C PRO A 22 8.85 8.92 -10.45
N THR A 23 8.68 10.25 -10.55
CA THR A 23 9.79 11.21 -10.56
C THR A 23 9.99 11.89 -9.20
N GLN A 24 9.05 11.71 -8.27
CA GLN A 24 9.06 12.31 -6.94
C GLN A 24 9.31 11.26 -5.87
N ALA A 25 10.33 11.48 -5.03
CA ALA A 25 10.66 10.58 -3.93
C ALA A 25 9.49 10.37 -2.94
N ALA A 26 8.62 11.38 -2.78
CA ALA A 26 7.45 11.29 -1.92
C ALA A 26 6.48 10.17 -2.34
N LEU A 27 6.35 9.90 -3.65
CA LEU A 27 5.48 8.82 -4.16
C LEU A 27 6.04 7.44 -3.81
N VAL A 28 7.36 7.29 -3.86
CA VAL A 28 8.04 6.05 -3.46
C VAL A 28 7.88 5.84 -1.95
N GLY A 29 8.10 6.89 -1.15
CA GLY A 29 7.91 6.84 0.30
C GLY A 29 6.48 6.50 0.71
N ALA A 30 5.49 7.05 0.00
CA ALA A 30 4.08 6.71 0.23
C ALA A 30 3.80 5.22 -0.05
N ASN A 31 4.37 4.66 -1.13
CA ASN A 31 4.26 3.23 -1.40
C ASN A 31 4.93 2.36 -0.32
N CYS A 32 6.11 2.75 0.17
CA CYS A 32 6.76 2.05 1.29
C CYS A 32 5.88 2.07 2.56
N ALA A 33 5.28 3.21 2.89
CA ALA A 33 4.37 3.32 4.04
C ALA A 33 3.14 2.40 3.92
N LEU A 34 2.64 2.17 2.70
CA LEU A 34 1.58 1.18 2.46
C LEU A 34 2.07 -0.25 2.69
N GLN A 35 3.31 -0.57 2.30
CA GLN A 35 3.87 -1.92 2.52
C GLN A 35 4.13 -2.22 3.99
N ASP A 36 4.40 -1.19 4.80
CA ASP A 36 4.67 -1.29 6.24
C ASP A 36 3.41 -1.18 7.13
N SER A 37 2.21 -1.08 6.53
CA SER A 37 0.98 -0.79 7.27
C SER A 37 0.62 -1.86 8.32
N ASP A 38 0.94 -3.11 8.02
CA ASP A 38 0.60 -4.25 8.88
C ASP A 38 1.52 -4.31 10.12
N GLU A 39 2.81 -4.05 9.96
CA GLU A 39 3.75 -3.90 11.07
C GLU A 39 3.37 -2.73 11.97
N LEU A 40 2.96 -1.60 11.36
CA LEU A 40 2.47 -0.45 12.10
C LEU A 40 1.21 -0.78 12.90
N ALA A 41 0.24 -1.45 12.27
CA ALA A 41 -1.00 -1.87 12.93
C ALA A 41 -0.74 -2.85 14.09
N LEU A 42 0.18 -3.79 13.92
CA LEU A 42 0.61 -4.69 15.00
C LEU A 42 1.23 -3.90 16.15
N ARG A 43 2.17 -2.99 15.87
CA ARG A 43 2.79 -2.14 16.89
C ARG A 43 1.76 -1.32 17.64
N GLN A 44 0.76 -0.76 16.95
CA GLN A 44 -0.32 -0.01 17.57
C GLN A 44 -1.12 -0.89 18.55
N LYS A 45 -1.47 -2.12 18.17
CA LYS A 45 -2.14 -3.09 19.06
C LYS A 45 -1.32 -3.36 20.32
N LEU A 46 0.00 -3.54 20.18
CA LEU A 46 0.90 -3.74 21.32
C LEU A 46 0.97 -2.52 22.24
N CYS A 47 1.01 -1.31 21.67
CA CYS A 47 1.00 -0.07 22.45
C CYS A 47 -0.29 0.08 23.26
N LEU A 48 -1.43 -0.21 22.63
CA LEU A 48 -2.74 -0.17 23.30
C LEU A 48 -2.82 -1.19 24.45
N ALA A 49 -2.38 -2.43 24.20
CA ALA A 49 -2.35 -3.47 25.21
C ALA A 49 -1.44 -3.12 26.41
N ALA A 50 -0.29 -2.49 26.14
CA ALA A 50 0.68 -2.09 27.17
C ALA A 50 0.36 -0.75 27.85
N ARG A 51 -0.66 -0.02 27.39
CA ARG A 51 -0.99 1.37 27.80
C ARG A 51 0.22 2.32 27.76
N ARG A 52 1.16 2.07 26.87
CA ARG A 52 2.35 2.88 26.66
C ARG A 52 2.85 2.71 25.24
N ARG A 53 3.76 3.57 24.81
CA ARG A 53 4.50 3.34 23.55
C ARG A 53 5.41 2.14 23.75
N ALA A 54 5.05 1.00 23.16
CA ALA A 54 5.88 -0.19 23.14
C ALA A 54 7.03 -0.02 22.12
N GLU A 55 8.15 -0.68 22.42
CA GLU A 55 9.24 -0.83 21.46
C GLU A 55 8.69 -1.58 20.22
N PRO A 56 9.06 -1.18 18.99
CA PRO A 56 8.68 -1.93 17.81
C PRO A 56 9.22 -3.36 17.92
N PRO A 57 8.37 -4.40 17.75
CA PRO A 57 8.89 -5.76 17.64
C PRO A 57 9.74 -5.89 16.36
N CYS A 58 10.74 -6.77 16.39
CA CYS A 58 11.42 -7.19 15.16
C CYS A 58 10.49 -8.12 14.38
N CYS A 59 9.66 -7.56 13.51
CA CYS A 59 8.73 -8.28 12.64
C CYS A 59 8.78 -7.74 11.21
N LYS A 60 8.29 -8.54 10.26
CA LYS A 60 8.12 -8.11 8.87
C LYS A 60 6.96 -8.83 8.18
N THR A 61 6.28 -8.12 7.29
CA THR A 61 5.20 -8.64 6.45
C THR A 61 5.77 -9.34 5.22
N LEU A 62 5.27 -10.54 4.91
CA LEU A 62 5.65 -11.29 3.71
C LEU A 62 4.76 -10.87 2.54
N HIS A 63 5.28 -10.04 1.64
CA HIS A 63 4.62 -9.65 0.40
C HIS A 63 5.04 -10.58 -0.73
N ILE A 64 4.08 -11.27 -1.37
CA ILE A 64 4.34 -12.21 -2.47
C ILE A 64 3.69 -11.68 -3.75
N SER A 65 4.46 -11.59 -4.84
CA SER A 65 3.95 -11.33 -6.18
C SER A 65 4.08 -12.58 -7.04
N LEU A 66 2.96 -13.03 -7.61
CA LEU A 66 2.90 -14.19 -8.51
C LEU A 66 2.60 -13.69 -9.92
N PHE A 67 3.35 -14.19 -10.90
CA PHE A 67 3.19 -13.87 -12.32
C PHE A 67 3.03 -15.19 -13.08
N PHE A 68 2.00 -15.31 -13.92
CA PHE A 68 1.66 -16.50 -14.71
C PHE A 68 1.61 -16.16 -16.19
#